data_AF-A0A8B8G9G3-F1
#
_entry.id   AF-A0A8B8G9G3-F1
#
_cell.length_a   1.000
_cell.length_b   1.000
_cell.length_c   1.000
_cell.angle_alpha   90.00
_cell.angle_beta   90.00
_cell.angle_gamma   90.00
#
_symmetry.space_group_name_H-M   'P 1'
#
loop_
_entity.id
_entity.type
_entity.pdbx_description
1 polymer ?
#
loop_
_entity_poly.entity_id
_entity_poly.type
_entity_poly.pdbx_seq_one_letter_code
_entity_poly.pdbx_strand_id
1 'polypeptide(L)'
;VQLVNEEKYRNNAKLVSERFKDRPMSPAESVVYWTEYVVRHRGAPHLKSRAIDLMWYEYFLVDVIAAFLLMVFVILFVIYFSLKKIYLCALKYFQNVKKKCD
;
A
#
# COMPACT_ATOMS: atom_id res chain seq x y z
N VAL A 1 -11.92 15.36 28.05
CA VAL A 1 -13.19 15.02 28.75
C VAL A 1 -14.44 15.28 27.88
N GLN A 2 -14.40 16.18 26.88
CA GLN A 2 -15.56 16.46 26.00
C GLN A 2 -16.09 15.22 25.23
N LEU A 3 -15.23 14.27 24.83
CA LEU A 3 -15.63 13.04 24.14
C LEU A 3 -16.62 12.15 24.92
N VAL A 4 -16.58 12.17 26.26
CA VAL A 4 -17.45 11.34 27.11
C VAL A 4 -18.80 12.02 27.37
N ASN A 5 -18.82 13.36 27.37
CA ASN A 5 -20.00 14.16 27.69
C ASN A 5 -20.88 14.44 26.45
N GLU A 6 -20.34 14.30 25.25
CA GLU A 6 -21.11 14.44 24.03
C GLU A 6 -22.04 13.23 23.78
N GLU A 7 -23.35 13.50 23.80
CA GLU A 7 -24.38 12.46 23.66
C GLU A 7 -24.27 11.70 22.33
N LYS A 8 -23.83 12.38 21.26
CA LYS A 8 -23.64 11.78 19.93
C LYS A 8 -22.62 10.64 19.98
N TYR A 9 -21.46 10.86 20.59
CA TYR A 9 -20.42 9.82 20.70
C TYR A 9 -20.87 8.68 21.62
N ARG A 10 -21.54 9.01 22.73
CA ARG A 10 -22.09 8.03 23.67
C ARG A 10 -23.14 7.12 23.01
N ASN A 11 -24.06 7.70 22.25
CA ASN A 11 -25.11 6.96 21.56
C ASN A 11 -24.53 6.08 20.45
N ASN A 12 -23.56 6.59 19.67
CA ASN A 12 -22.85 5.79 18.67
C ASN A 12 -22.07 4.63 19.31
N ALA A 13 -21.40 4.86 20.44
CA ALA A 13 -20.69 3.81 21.16
C ALA A 13 -21.64 2.71 21.67
N LYS A 14 -22.84 3.07 22.14
CA LYS A 14 -23.88 2.11 22.54
C LYS A 14 -24.37 1.29 21.34
N LEU A 15 -24.69 1.94 20.22
CA LEU A 15 -25.13 1.26 19.00
C LEU A 15 -24.08 0.27 18.47
N VAL A 16 -22.80 0.66 18.48
CA VAL A 16 -21.70 -0.24 18.09
C VAL A 16 -21.55 -1.40 19.07
N SER A 17 -21.69 -1.14 20.37
CA SER A 17 -21.63 -2.18 21.41
C SER A 17 -22.75 -3.19 21.29
N GLU A 18 -23.98 -2.74 21.02
CA GLU A 18 -25.13 -3.61 20.78
C GLU A 18 -24.89 -4.49 19.56
N ARG A 19 -24.47 -3.92 18.43
CA ARG A 19 -24.16 -4.68 17.22
C ARG A 19 -23.00 -5.67 17.42
N PHE A 20 -21.99 -5.32 18.22
CA PHE A 20 -20.88 -6.22 18.51
C PHE A 20 -21.30 -7.41 19.40
N LYS A 21 -22.27 -7.19 20.30
CA LYS A 21 -22.83 -8.23 21.15
C LYS A 21 -23.91 -9.05 20.45
N ASP A 22 -24.48 -8.53 19.37
CA ASP A 22 -25.43 -9.20 18.48
C ASP A 22 -24.71 -10.25 17.63
N ARG A 23 -24.31 -11.34 18.29
CA ARG A 23 -23.71 -12.51 17.67
C ARG A 23 -24.36 -13.77 18.22
N PRO A 24 -24.49 -14.84 17.41
CA PRO A 24 -25.23 -16.04 17.78
C PRO A 24 -24.55 -16.88 18.86
N MET A 25 -23.24 -16.71 19.07
CA MET A 25 -22.47 -17.43 20.09
C MET A 25 -21.78 -16.45 21.03
N SER A 26 -21.70 -16.81 22.31
CA SER A 26 -20.90 -16.06 23.27
C SER A 26 -19.40 -16.10 22.87
N PRO A 27 -18.58 -15.13 23.28
CA PRO A 27 -17.14 -15.18 23.00
C PRO A 27 -16.47 -16.43 23.57
N ALA A 28 -16.91 -16.89 24.74
CA ALA A 28 -16.38 -18.10 25.36
C ALA A 28 -16.66 -19.36 24.50
N GLU A 29 -17.91 -19.54 24.09
CA GLU A 29 -18.30 -20.67 23.22
C GLU A 29 -17.61 -20.58 21.85
N SER A 30 -17.47 -19.38 21.30
CA SER A 30 -16.77 -19.17 20.03
C SER A 30 -15.32 -19.66 20.12
N VAL A 31 -14.60 -19.33 21.20
CA VAL A 31 -13.21 -19.76 21.39
C VAL A 31 -13.12 -21.28 21.51
N VAL A 32 -14.01 -21.90 22.28
CA VAL A 32 -14.06 -23.36 22.42
C VAL A 32 -14.32 -24.02 21.05
N TYR A 33 -15.35 -23.55 20.34
CA TYR A 33 -15.71 -24.05 19.02
C TYR A 33 -14.55 -23.97 18.02
N TRP A 34 -13.90 -22.81 17.90
CA TRP A 34 -12.79 -22.64 16.96
C TRP A 34 -11.55 -23.45 17.35
N THR A 35 -11.29 -23.62 18.65
CA THR A 35 -10.19 -24.47 19.13
C THR A 35 -10.44 -25.93 18.74
N GLU A 36 -11.64 -26.45 19.01
CA GLU A 36 -12.02 -27.80 18.60
C GLU A 36 -12.02 -27.97 17.08
N TYR A 37 -12.46 -26.94 16.34
CA TYR A 37 -12.45 -26.95 14.88
C TYR A 37 -11.04 -27.10 14.33
N VAL A 38 -10.07 -26.35 14.87
CA VAL A 38 -8.65 -26.43 14.46
C VAL A 38 -8.08 -27.81 14.79
N VAL A 39 -8.38 -28.37 15.97
CA VAL A 39 -7.95 -29.72 16.36
C VAL A 39 -8.56 -30.79 15.43
N ARG A 40 -9.86 -30.70 15.16
CA ARG A 40 -10.60 -31.64 14.30
C ARG A 40 -10.07 -31.67 12.87
N HIS A 41 -9.65 -30.52 12.34
CA HIS A 41 -9.14 -30.38 10.98
C HIS A 41 -7.62 -30.35 10.91
N ARG A 42 -6.92 -30.94 11.91
CA ARG A 42 -5.46 -31.11 11.93
C ARG A 42 -4.70 -29.79 11.66
N GLY A 43 -5.10 -28.72 12.34
CA GLY A 43 -4.51 -27.39 12.18
C GLY A 43 -5.22 -26.48 11.18
N ALA A 44 -6.34 -26.92 10.58
CA ALA A 44 -7.18 -26.17 9.65
C ALA A 44 -6.36 -25.39 8.60
N PRO A 45 -5.62 -26.09 7.72
CA PRO A 45 -4.69 -25.45 6.77
C PRO A 45 -5.40 -24.47 5.82
N HIS A 46 -6.70 -24.64 5.59
CA HIS A 46 -7.54 -23.73 4.81
C HIS A 46 -7.90 -22.42 5.52
N LEU A 47 -7.82 -22.36 6.86
CA LEU A 47 -8.00 -21.12 7.62
C LEU A 47 -6.70 -20.32 7.77
N LYS A 48 -5.55 -20.95 7.49
CA LYS A 48 -4.28 -20.24 7.49
C LYS A 48 -4.20 -19.32 6.28
N SER A 49 -3.85 -18.07 6.52
CA SER A 49 -3.51 -17.16 5.44
C SER A 49 -2.29 -17.70 4.70
N ARG A 50 -2.38 -17.81 3.37
CA ARG A 50 -1.24 -18.14 2.50
C ARG A 50 -0.10 -17.13 2.66
N ALA A 51 -0.36 -15.96 3.23
CA ALA A 51 0.65 -14.94 3.49
C ALA A 51 1.79 -15.39 4.41
N ILE A 52 1.56 -16.39 5.26
CA ILE A 52 2.57 -16.93 6.19
C ILE A 52 3.63 -17.75 5.45
N ASP A 53 3.25 -18.39 4.34
CA ASP A 53 4.14 -19.25 3.56
C ASP A 53 4.87 -18.47 2.44
N LEU A 54 4.62 -17.16 2.31
CA LEU A 54 5.27 -16.32 1.32
C LEU A 54 6.74 -16.07 1.69
N MET A 55 7.60 -16.15 0.69
CA MET A 55 8.98 -15.70 0.83
C MET A 55 9.01 -14.18 1.02
N TRP A 56 10.02 -13.67 1.71
CA TRP A 56 10.16 -12.24 2.02
C TRP A 56 10.05 -11.35 0.77
N TYR A 57 10.58 -11.77 -0.37
CA TYR A 57 10.55 -10.99 -1.61
C TYR A 57 9.16 -10.92 -2.26
N GLU A 58 8.34 -11.97 -2.09
CA GLU A 58 6.97 -12.02 -2.60
C GLU A 58 6.04 -11.19 -1.71
N TYR A 59 6.25 -11.29 -0.39
CA TYR A 59 5.56 -10.46 0.59
C TYR A 59 5.78 -8.95 0.36
N PHE A 60 7.00 -8.56 -0.03
CA PHE A 60 7.35 -7.16 -0.30
C PHE A 60 7.10 -6.71 -1.76
N LEU A 61 6.61 -7.60 -2.64
CA LEU A 61 6.38 -7.32 -4.07
C LEU A 61 7.59 -6.60 -4.71
N VAL A 62 8.78 -7.18 -4.55
CA VAL A 62 10.05 -6.58 -5.02
C VAL A 62 10.03 -6.33 -6.53
N ASP A 63 9.32 -7.15 -7.29
CA ASP A 63 9.09 -7.00 -8.73
C ASP A 63 8.36 -5.69 -9.07
N VAL A 64 7.30 -5.37 -8.34
CA VAL A 64 6.52 -4.13 -8.50
C VAL A 64 7.39 -2.93 -8.15
N ILE A 65 8.14 -2.98 -7.04
CA ILE A 65 9.06 -1.89 -6.64
C ILE A 65 10.12 -1.66 -7.74
N ALA A 66 10.71 -2.74 -8.26
CA ALA A 66 11.70 -2.66 -9.32
C ALA A 66 11.12 -2.04 -10.61
N ALA A 67 9.90 -2.42 -11.00
CA ALA A 67 9.21 -1.85 -12.15
C ALA A 67 8.95 -0.34 -11.99
N PHE A 68 8.50 0.09 -10.80
CA PHE A 68 8.32 1.51 -10.48
C PHE A 68 9.64 2.29 -10.53
N LEU A 69 10.72 1.75 -9.96
CA LEU A 69 12.04 2.38 -10.00
C LEU A 69 12.57 2.52 -11.43
N LEU A 70 12.42 1.47 -12.25
CA LEU A 70 12.80 1.52 -13.66
C LEU A 70 11.99 2.56 -14.43
N MET A 71 10.67 2.64 -14.21
CA MET A 71 9.82 3.64 -14.83
C MET A 71 10.29 5.06 -14.50
N VAL A 72 10.55 5.35 -13.22
CA VAL A 72 11.05 6.66 -12.78
C VAL A 72 12.42 6.94 -13.39
N PHE A 73 13.32 5.96 -13.41
CA PHE A 73 14.65 6.10 -14.00
C PHE A 73 14.58 6.44 -15.50
N VAL A 74 13.71 5.75 -16.26
CA VAL A 74 13.50 6.02 -17.69
C VAL A 74 12.96 7.43 -17.91
N ILE A 75 11.98 7.87 -17.11
CA ILE A 75 11.44 9.23 -17.21
C ILE A 75 12.54 10.27 -16.97
N LEU A 76 13.31 10.13 -15.90
CA LEU A 76 14.42 11.03 -15.59
C LEU A 76 15.49 11.03 -16.69
N PHE A 77 15.81 9.85 -17.23
CA PHE A 77 16.76 9.70 -18.33
C PHE A 77 16.29 10.43 -19.60
N VAL A 78 15.02 10.29 -19.97
CA VAL A 78 14.41 10.98 -21.12
C VAL A 78 14.43 12.50 -20.92
N ILE A 79 14.08 12.98 -19.73
CA ILE A 79 14.12 14.41 -19.40
C ILE A 79 15.55 14.94 -19.51
N TYR A 80 16.52 14.27 -18.89
CA TYR A 80 17.93 14.66 -18.95
C TYR A 80 18.44 14.72 -20.40
N PHE A 81 18.14 13.71 -21.21
CA PHE A 81 18.58 13.66 -22.60
C PHE A 81 17.93 14.76 -23.45
N SER A 82 16.64 15.01 -23.23
CA SER A 82 15.90 16.10 -23.89
C SER A 82 16.49 17.47 -23.56
N LEU A 83 16.74 17.74 -22.27
CA LEU A 83 17.38 18.98 -21.82
C LEU A 83 18.79 19.15 -22.40
N LYS A 84 19.59 18.09 -22.41
CA LYS A 84 20.94 18.10 -23.00
C LYS A 84 20.90 18.43 -24.50
N LYS A 85 19.95 17.85 -25.23
CA LYS A 85 19.76 18.13 -26.67
C LYS A 85 19.32 19.57 -26.90
N ILE A 86 18.37 20.08 -26.13
CA ILE A 86 17.92 21.48 -26.21
C ILE A 86 19.08 22.43 -25.93
N TYR A 87 19.86 22.20 -24.87
CA TYR A 87 21.03 23.02 -24.52
C TYR A 87 22.10 23.03 -25.63
N LEU A 88 22.42 21.86 -26.20
CA LEU A 88 23.37 21.76 -27.32
C LEU A 88 22.84 22.46 -28.59
N CYS A 89 21.55 22.34 -28.88
CA CYS A 89 20.92 23.05 -30.00
C CYS A 89 20.95 24.57 -29.78
N ALA A 90 20.65 25.05 -28.57
CA ALA A 90 20.71 26.46 -28.23
C ALA A 90 22.14 27.01 -28.37
N LEU A 91 23.15 26.31 -27.86
CA LEU A 91 24.57 26.68 -28.04
C LEU A 91 24.97 26.77 -29.51
N LYS A 92 24.60 25.77 -30.33
CA LYS A 92 24.85 25.81 -31.78
C LYS A 92 24.12 26.96 -32.46
N TYR A 93 22.90 27.26 -32.04
CA TYR A 93 22.14 28.40 -32.56
C TYR A 93 22.86 29.73 -32.25
N PHE A 94 23.26 29.95 -31.00
CA PHE A 94 24.02 31.15 -30.60
C PHE A 94 25.36 31.29 -31.35
N GLN A 95 26.09 30.18 -31.55
CA GLN A 95 27.33 30.19 -32.34
C GLN A 95 27.11 30.56 -33.82
N ASN A 96 26.03 30.05 -34.43
CA ASN A 96 25.68 30.38 -35.82
C ASN A 96 25.24 31.84 -35.97
N VAL A 97 24.51 32.40 -35.00
CA VAL A 97 24.13 33.82 -35.00
C VAL A 97 25.37 34.71 -34.91
N LYS A 98 26.31 34.40 -34.02
CA LYS A 98 27.57 35.17 -33.91
C LYS A 98 28.37 35.18 -35.22
N LYS A 99 28.52 34.02 -35.86
CA LYS A 99 29.26 33.88 -37.13
C LYS A 99 28.65 34.67 -38.30
N LYS A 100 27.37 35.05 -38.24
CA LYS A 100 26.71 35.84 -39.29
C LYS A 100 26.91 37.35 -39.13
N CYS A 101 27.29 37.81 -37.93
CA CYS A 101 27.49 39.23 -37.62
C CYS A 101 28.94 39.70 -37.76
N ASP A 102 29.90 38.78 -37.88
CA ASP A 102 31.30 39.04 -38.24
C ASP A 102 31.50 38.89 -39.77
#